data_AF-C5BJ17-F1
#
_entry.id   AF-C5BJ17-F1
#
_cell.length_a   1.000
_cell.length_b   1.000
_cell.length_c   1.000
_cell.angle_alpha   90.00
_cell.angle_beta   90.00
_cell.angle_gamma   90.00
#
_symmetry.space_group_name_H-M   'P 1'
#
loop_
_entity.id
_entity.type
_entity.pdbx_description
1 polymer ?
#
loop_
_entity_poly.entity_id
_entity_poly.type
_entity_poly.pdbx_seq_one_letter_code
_entity_poly.pdbx_strand_id
1 'polypeptide(L)'
;MIRFKKRDLMVVGFAVAVVAISVISTLLVAGGPEINAWLRGNSNKYMNVTFTDAVLTCQAEVAEQFGRRMTTMEVDNHSSRYDSRRSIYKIFLEVTTPAKADATGVHYVNCFVKSSNGRISNYESWEEKEGKNGPVGHDSNPFGFPR
;
A
#
# COMPACT_ATOMS: atom_id res chain seq x y z
N MET A 1 49.11 43.54 -8.57
CA MET A 1 48.32 43.91 -7.37
C MET A 1 47.19 44.85 -7.81
N ILE A 2 46.01 44.30 -8.11
CA ILE A 2 44.91 45.07 -8.73
C ILE A 2 44.17 45.83 -7.61
N ARG A 3 44.34 47.16 -7.54
CA ARG A 3 43.59 48.02 -6.61
C ARG A 3 42.20 48.27 -7.18
N PHE A 4 41.24 47.41 -6.85
CA PHE A 4 39.83 47.66 -7.17
C PHE A 4 39.37 48.92 -6.43
N LYS A 5 38.95 49.94 -7.19
CA LYS A 5 38.31 51.12 -6.60
C LYS A 5 36.94 50.68 -6.08
N LYS A 6 36.47 51.27 -4.98
CA LYS A 6 35.16 50.94 -4.36
C LYS A 6 33.99 50.96 -5.38
N ARG A 7 34.10 51.79 -6.43
CA ARG A 7 33.13 51.88 -7.52
C ARG A 7 33.09 50.61 -8.37
N ASP A 8 34.24 50.01 -8.68
CA ASP A 8 34.32 48.81 -9.52
C ASP A 8 33.75 47.59 -8.77
N LEU A 9 34.01 47.49 -7.47
CA LEU A 9 33.44 46.45 -6.61
C LEU A 9 31.90 46.56 -6.53
N MET A 10 31.37 47.78 -6.46
CA MET A 10 29.93 48.02 -6.41
C MET A 10 29.24 47.63 -7.72
N VAL A 11 29.87 47.90 -8.86
CA VAL A 11 29.35 47.53 -10.19
C VAL A 11 29.35 46.02 -10.37
N VAL A 12 30.43 45.34 -9.98
CA VAL A 12 30.51 43.87 -10.04
C VAL A 12 29.48 43.23 -9.10
N GLY A 13 29.34 43.74 -7.88
CA GLY A 13 28.34 43.26 -6.94
C GLY A 13 26.91 43.41 -7.46
N PHE A 14 26.60 44.55 -8.09
CA PHE A 14 25.29 44.77 -8.70
C PHE A 14 25.04 43.81 -9.87
N ALA A 15 26.03 43.58 -10.73
CA ALA A 15 25.91 42.63 -11.84
C ALA A 15 25.64 41.19 -11.34
N VAL A 16 26.36 40.75 -10.30
CA VAL A 16 26.15 39.44 -9.69
C VAL A 16 24.75 39.34 -9.06
N ALA A 17 24.29 40.39 -8.38
CA ALA A 17 22.96 40.42 -7.79
C ALA A 17 21.86 40.31 -8.84
N VAL A 18 21.98 41.01 -9.98
CA VAL A 18 21.02 40.92 -11.10
C VAL A 18 20.98 39.51 -11.67
N VAL A 19 22.14 38.88 -11.90
CA VAL A 19 22.20 37.50 -12.39
C VAL A 19 21.56 36.53 -11.39
N ALA A 20 21.90 36.64 -10.10
CA ALA A 20 21.33 35.80 -9.04
C ALA A 20 19.80 35.96 -8.94
N ILE A 21 19.29 37.19 -8.98
CA ILE A 21 17.86 37.46 -8.97
C ILE A 21 17.20 36.84 -10.21
N SER A 22 17.80 36.97 -11.40
CA SER A 22 17.23 36.37 -12.62
C SER A 22 17.13 34.84 -12.51
N VAL A 23 18.17 34.18 -12.00
CA VAL A 23 18.19 32.72 -11.82
C VAL A 23 17.16 32.30 -10.78
N ILE A 24 17.06 33.00 -9.64
CA ILE A 24 16.05 32.72 -8.61
C ILE A 24 14.64 32.93 -9.18
N SER A 25 14.42 33.99 -9.96
CA SER A 25 13.12 34.28 -10.59
C SER A 25 12.75 33.19 -11.59
N THR A 26 13.68 32.78 -12.44
CA THR A 26 13.49 31.67 -13.38
C THR A 26 13.25 30.36 -12.63
N LEU A 27 13.95 30.11 -11.53
CA LEU A 27 13.71 28.94 -10.69
C LEU A 27 12.36 28.99 -9.95
N LEU A 28 11.82 30.15 -9.63
CA LEU A 28 10.49 30.28 -9.03
C LEU A 28 9.36 30.13 -10.07
N VAL A 29 9.58 30.62 -11.29
CA VAL A 29 8.59 30.54 -12.38
C VAL A 29 8.64 29.18 -13.10
N ALA A 30 9.83 28.69 -13.43
CA ALA A 30 10.03 27.33 -13.96
C ALA A 30 9.89 26.27 -12.85
N GLY A 31 10.07 26.65 -11.59
CA GLY A 31 9.74 25.87 -10.39
C GLY A 31 8.28 25.85 -10.03
N GLY A 32 7.44 25.71 -11.06
CA GLY A 32 6.16 25.04 -10.90
C GLY A 32 6.34 23.62 -10.30
N PRO A 33 5.24 22.87 -10.15
CA PRO A 33 5.17 21.65 -9.33
C PRO A 33 6.24 20.55 -9.58
N GLU A 34 7.05 20.66 -10.63
CA GLU A 34 8.14 19.76 -10.98
C GLU A 34 9.41 19.91 -10.11
N ILE A 35 9.80 21.11 -9.64
CA ILE A 35 11.01 21.24 -8.80
C ILE A 35 10.75 20.77 -7.37
N ASN A 36 9.52 20.97 -6.87
CA ASN A 36 9.06 20.37 -5.62
C ASN A 36 9.01 18.83 -5.70
N ALA A 37 8.81 18.25 -6.89
CA ALA A 37 8.83 16.81 -7.11
C ALA A 37 10.25 16.22 -7.14
N TRP A 38 11.28 17.03 -7.44
CA TRP A 38 12.67 16.59 -7.43
C TRP A 38 13.30 16.66 -6.03
N LEU A 39 12.92 17.66 -5.22
CA LEU A 39 13.36 17.80 -3.82
C LEU A 39 12.59 16.90 -2.84
N ARG A 40 11.34 16.56 -3.15
CA ARG A 40 10.59 15.53 -2.43
C ARG A 40 10.88 14.20 -3.09
N GLY A 41 11.92 13.49 -2.62
CA GLY A 41 12.09 12.07 -2.91
C GLY A 41 10.85 11.30 -2.49
N ASN A 42 9.86 11.21 -3.38
CA ASN A 42 8.73 10.33 -3.26
C ASN A 42 8.44 9.79 -4.65
N SER A 43 9.01 8.61 -4.86
CA SER A 43 8.88 7.66 -5.94
C SER A 43 7.43 7.30 -6.31
N ASN A 44 6.65 8.29 -6.76
CA ASN A 44 5.40 8.04 -7.48
C ASN A 44 5.63 8.26 -8.98
N LYS A 45 6.67 7.63 -9.52
CA LYS A 45 6.64 7.25 -10.93
C LYS A 45 5.45 6.29 -11.02
N TYR A 46 4.45 6.60 -11.84
CA TYR A 46 3.32 5.71 -12.13
C TYR A 46 3.87 4.40 -12.70
N MET A 47 4.29 3.49 -11.83
CA MET A 47 4.63 2.14 -12.19
C MET A 47 3.31 1.38 -12.12
N ASN A 48 2.89 0.83 -13.26
CA ASN A 48 1.79 -0.11 -13.29
C ASN A 48 2.19 -1.27 -12.38
N VAL A 49 1.56 -1.33 -11.21
CA VAL A 49 1.83 -2.36 -10.22
C VAL A 49 1.31 -3.68 -10.78
N THR A 50 2.13 -4.72 -10.71
CA THR A 50 1.72 -6.04 -11.19
C THR A 50 0.85 -6.74 -10.15
N PHE A 51 0.16 -7.81 -10.55
CA PHE A 51 -0.62 -8.61 -9.61
C PHE A 51 0.25 -9.17 -8.47
N THR A 52 1.47 -9.63 -8.79
CA THR A 52 2.43 -10.14 -7.81
C THR A 52 2.82 -9.07 -6.80
N ASP A 53 3.08 -7.84 -7.24
CA ASP A 53 3.40 -6.73 -6.33
C ASP A 53 2.22 -6.43 -5.39
N ALA A 54 0.99 -6.47 -5.91
CA ALA A 54 -0.21 -6.28 -5.09
C ALA A 54 -0.38 -7.38 -4.04
N VAL A 55 -0.08 -8.64 -4.39
CA VAL A 55 -0.06 -9.77 -3.46
C VAL A 55 0.98 -9.53 -2.37
N LEU A 56 2.21 -9.15 -2.73
CA LEU A 56 3.28 -8.89 -1.77
C LEU A 56 2.93 -7.75 -0.80
N THR A 57 2.32 -6.66 -1.28
CA THR A 57 1.85 -5.58 -0.41
C THR A 57 0.79 -6.06 0.57
N CYS A 58 -0.19 -6.84 0.09
CA CYS A 58 -1.24 -7.37 0.96
C CYS A 58 -0.68 -8.36 1.99
N GLN A 59 0.25 -9.23 1.60
CA GLN A 59 0.94 -10.13 2.53
C GLN A 59 1.73 -9.37 3.61
N ALA A 60 2.40 -8.28 3.23
CA ALA A 60 3.12 -7.45 4.19
C ALA A 60 2.19 -6.81 5.22
N GLU A 61 1.05 -6.28 4.78
CA GLU A 61 0.02 -5.71 5.66
C GLU A 61 -0.57 -6.79 6.59
N VAL A 62 -0.92 -7.96 6.05
CA VAL A 62 -1.44 -9.08 6.85
C VAL A 62 -0.41 -9.54 7.89
N ALA A 63 0.87 -9.61 7.51
CA ALA A 63 1.94 -9.93 8.43
C ALA A 63 2.10 -8.87 9.54
N GLU A 64 1.83 -7.60 9.26
CA GLU A 64 1.81 -6.54 10.28
C GLU A 64 0.60 -6.66 11.23
N GLN A 65 -0.59 -6.93 10.68
CA GLN A 65 -1.85 -7.03 11.44
C GLN A 65 -1.90 -8.28 12.34
N PHE A 66 -1.56 -9.45 11.80
CA PHE A 66 -1.60 -10.72 12.53
C PHE A 66 -0.29 -10.99 13.28
N GLY A 67 0.83 -10.43 12.81
CA GLY A 67 2.13 -10.55 13.45
C GLY A 67 2.55 -12.00 13.67
N ARG A 68 3.06 -12.27 14.87
CA ARG A 68 3.50 -13.61 15.30
C ARG A 68 2.37 -14.60 15.58
N ARG A 69 1.10 -14.18 15.45
CA ARG A 69 -0.07 -15.06 15.67
C ARG A 69 -0.44 -15.85 14.43
N MET A 70 0.20 -15.59 13.29
CA MET A 70 -0.04 -16.31 12.06
C MET A 70 0.84 -17.57 12.01
N THR A 71 0.22 -18.72 11.76
CA THR A 71 0.91 -19.98 11.51
C THR A 71 1.15 -20.16 10.01
N THR A 72 0.11 -19.98 9.21
CA THR A 72 0.14 -20.11 7.75
C THR A 72 -0.64 -18.98 7.10
N MET A 73 -0.23 -18.64 5.88
CA MET A 73 -0.87 -17.65 5.02
C MET A 73 -0.90 -18.21 3.60
N GLU A 74 -2.10 -18.32 3.04
CA GLU A 74 -2.32 -18.81 1.69
C GLU A 74 -3.03 -17.76 0.85
N VAL A 75 -2.57 -17.59 -0.39
CA VAL A 75 -3.21 -16.68 -1.35
C VAL A 75 -4.21 -17.49 -2.17
N ASP A 76 -5.48 -17.12 -2.10
CA ASP A 76 -6.49 -17.68 -2.99
C ASP A 76 -6.38 -17.02 -4.37
N ASN A 77 -5.62 -17.67 -5.26
CA ASN A 77 -5.42 -17.23 -6.64
C ASN A 77 -6.70 -17.28 -7.49
N HIS A 78 -7.71 -18.06 -7.09
CA HIS A 78 -8.95 -18.20 -7.84
C HIS A 78 -9.90 -17.03 -7.56
N SER A 79 -9.99 -16.59 -6.31
CA SER A 79 -10.81 -15.43 -5.92
C SER A 79 -10.10 -14.10 -6.21
N SER A 80 -8.76 -14.10 -6.18
CA SER A 80 -7.96 -12.90 -6.45
C SER A 80 -7.98 -12.50 -7.93
N ARG A 81 -8.25 -11.21 -8.20
CA ARG A 81 -8.42 -10.71 -9.57
C ARG A 81 -8.20 -9.21 -9.71
N TYR A 82 -7.93 -8.78 -10.93
CA TYR A 82 -7.91 -7.36 -11.30
C TYR A 82 -9.31 -6.87 -11.71
N ASP A 83 -9.76 -5.76 -11.10
CA ASP A 83 -10.97 -5.04 -11.47
C ASP A 83 -10.59 -3.82 -12.31
N SER A 84 -10.70 -3.96 -13.64
CA SER A 84 -10.31 -2.90 -14.59
C SER A 84 -11.18 -1.65 -14.49
N ARG A 85 -12.46 -1.79 -14.10
CA ARG A 85 -13.38 -0.65 -13.97
C ARG A 85 -12.97 0.29 -12.84
N ARG A 86 -12.42 -0.28 -11.77
CA ARG A 86 -11.95 0.48 -10.59
C ARG A 86 -10.43 0.64 -10.55
N SER A 87 -9.70 -0.03 -11.46
CA SER A 87 -8.24 -0.10 -11.48
C SER A 87 -7.64 -0.60 -10.16
N ILE A 88 -8.25 -1.64 -9.58
CA ILE A 88 -7.90 -2.21 -8.27
C ILE A 88 -7.66 -3.72 -8.40
N TYR A 89 -6.61 -4.23 -7.76
CA TYR A 89 -6.43 -5.65 -7.49
C TYR A 89 -7.18 -6.04 -6.22
N LYS A 90 -8.02 -7.06 -6.31
CA LYS A 90 -8.68 -7.70 -5.17
C LYS A 90 -7.87 -8.95 -4.85
N ILE A 91 -7.24 -8.96 -3.69
CA ILE A 91 -6.42 -10.07 -3.21
C ILE A 91 -7.17 -10.71 -2.04
N PHE A 92 -7.34 -12.03 -2.12
CA PHE A 92 -7.97 -12.86 -1.10
C PHE A 92 -6.90 -13.73 -0.46
N LEU A 93 -6.82 -13.68 0.87
CA LEU A 93 -5.88 -14.44 1.67
C LEU A 93 -6.64 -15.24 2.71
N GLU A 94 -6.19 -16.45 2.94
CA GLU A 94 -6.56 -17.25 4.10
C GLU A 94 -5.40 -17.23 5.10
N VAL A 95 -5.70 -16.90 6.35
CA VAL A 95 -4.73 -16.76 7.43
C VAL A 95 -5.14 -17.66 8.56
N THR A 96 -4.26 -18.58 8.91
CA THR A 96 -4.49 -19.54 9.97
C THR A 96 -3.77 -19.09 11.24
N THR A 97 -4.48 -18.97 12.35
CA THR A 97 -3.92 -18.60 13.66
C THR A 97 -4.11 -19.73 14.67
N PRO A 98 -3.18 -19.94 15.61
CA PRO A 98 -3.38 -20.89 16.69
C PRO A 98 -4.37 -20.27 17.69
N ALA A 99 -5.54 -20.90 17.84
CA ALA A 99 -6.48 -20.52 18.88
C ALA A 99 -6.13 -21.21 20.21
N LYS A 100 -6.79 -20.81 21.30
CA LYS A 100 -6.60 -21.46 22.61
C LYS A 100 -7.23 -22.86 22.59
N ALA A 101 -6.53 -23.84 23.16
CA ALA A 101 -6.97 -25.23 23.36
C ALA A 101 -7.20 -26.03 22.05
N ASP A 102 -6.12 -26.29 21.30
CA ASP A 102 -6.05 -27.14 20.09
C ASP A 102 -6.94 -26.73 18.89
N ALA A 103 -7.74 -25.67 19.03
CA ALA A 103 -8.49 -25.11 17.93
C ALA A 103 -7.58 -24.26 17.03
N THR A 104 -7.88 -24.28 15.73
CA THR A 104 -7.23 -23.43 14.73
C THR A 104 -8.23 -22.38 14.28
N GLY A 105 -7.89 -21.10 14.40
CA GLY A 105 -8.73 -19.99 13.93
C GLY A 105 -8.40 -19.68 12.47
N VAL A 106 -9.38 -19.78 11.59
CA VAL A 106 -9.22 -19.40 10.18
C VAL A 106 -9.76 -17.98 10.00
N HIS A 107 -8.96 -17.13 9.38
CA HIS A 107 -9.33 -15.77 9.01
C HIS A 107 -9.25 -15.58 7.51
N TYR A 108 -10.30 -15.03 6.91
CA TYR A 108 -10.30 -14.61 5.52
C TYR A 108 -10.03 -13.12 5.45
N VAL A 109 -9.10 -12.73 4.59
CA VAL A 109 -8.69 -11.33 4.41
C VAL A 109 -8.88 -10.92 2.96
N ASN A 110 -9.53 -9.78 2.75
CA ASN A 110 -9.67 -9.13 1.46
C ASN A 110 -8.88 -7.83 1.45
N CYS A 111 -7.86 -7.74 0.61
CA CYS A 111 -7.15 -6.50 0.30
C CYS A 111 -7.58 -5.93 -1.05
N PHE A 112 -7.80 -4.62 -1.09
CA PHE A 112 -8.09 -3.88 -2.31
C PHE A 112 -6.92 -2.96 -2.64
N VAL A 113 -6.01 -3.38 -3.53
CA VAL A 113 -4.78 -2.65 -3.86
C VAL A 113 -4.95 -1.83 -5.13
N LYS A 114 -4.64 -0.53 -5.10
CA LYS A 114 -4.71 0.32 -6.31
C LYS A 114 -3.58 -0.04 -7.27
N SER A 115 -3.92 -0.30 -8.54
CA SER A 115 -2.92 -0.61 -9.58
C SER A 115 -1.99 0.55 -9.94
N SER A 116 -2.39 1.79 -9.63
CA SER A 116 -1.61 3.00 -9.97
C SER A 116 -0.42 3.26 -9.05
N ASN A 117 -0.45 2.75 -7.81
CA ASN A 117 0.58 3.03 -6.81
C ASN A 117 0.84 1.88 -5.83
N GLY A 118 0.13 0.77 -5.95
CA GLY A 118 0.31 -0.41 -5.12
C GLY A 118 -0.14 -0.25 -3.68
N ARG A 119 -0.85 0.83 -3.34
CA ARG A 119 -1.33 1.06 -1.98
C ARG A 119 -2.66 0.36 -1.73
N ILE A 120 -2.81 -0.20 -0.54
CA ILE A 120 -4.07 -0.77 -0.06
C ILE A 120 -5.05 0.39 0.14
N SER A 121 -6.20 0.28 -0.51
CA SER A 121 -7.30 1.24 -0.42
C SER A 121 -8.38 0.82 0.57
N ASN A 122 -8.56 -0.49 0.73
CA ASN A 122 -9.46 -1.08 1.71
C ASN A 122 -8.88 -2.43 2.16
N TYR A 123 -9.10 -2.74 3.43
CA TYR A 123 -8.64 -3.95 4.10
C TYR A 123 -9.78 -4.47 4.95
N GLU A 124 -10.21 -5.69 4.68
CA GLU A 124 -11.32 -6.32 5.40
C GLU A 124 -10.88 -7.71 5.85
N SER A 125 -11.16 -8.06 7.11
CA SER A 125 -10.81 -9.36 7.67
C SER A 125 -11.99 -9.93 8.44
N TRP A 126 -12.29 -11.21 8.23
CA TRP A 126 -13.31 -11.95 8.97
C TRP A 126 -12.71 -13.20 9.58
N GLU A 127 -13.17 -13.53 10.78
CA GLU A 127 -12.84 -14.78 11.45
C GLU A 127 -13.98 -15.76 11.22
N GLU A 128 -13.65 -16.96 10.73
CA GLU A 128 -14.58 -18.06 10.72
C GLU A 128 -14.72 -18.58 12.15
N LYS A 129 -15.81 -18.16 12.81
CA LYS A 129 -16.21 -18.81 14.05
C LYS A 129 -16.76 -20.17 13.67
N GLU A 130 -15.96 -21.23 13.84
CA GLU A 130 -16.50 -22.58 13.93
C GLU A 130 -17.59 -22.56 15.01
N GLY A 131 -18.84 -22.48 14.57
CA GLY A 131 -19.97 -22.75 15.43
C GLY A 131 -19.72 -24.13 16.00
N LYS A 132 -19.80 -24.29 17.33
CA LYS A 132 -19.83 -25.59 17.99
C LYS A 132 -21.04 -26.36 17.46
N ASN A 133 -20.93 -26.93 16.27
CA ASN A 133 -21.80 -27.97 15.77
C ASN A 133 -21.35 -29.21 16.53
N GLY A 134 -21.78 -29.31 17.79
CA GLY A 134 -21.73 -30.56 18.52
C GLY A 134 -22.36 -31.65 17.65
N PRO A 135 -21.91 -32.91 17.77
CA PRO A 135 -22.46 -33.99 16.97
C PRO A 135 -23.99 -33.96 17.10
N VAL A 136 -24.67 -33.80 15.96
CA VAL A 136 -26.13 -33.86 15.90
C VAL A 136 -26.51 -35.21 16.49
N GLY A 137 -27.14 -35.16 17.65
CA GLY A 137 -27.64 -36.34 18.36
C GLY A 137 -28.45 -37.21 17.40
N HIS A 138 -28.23 -38.51 17.52
CA HIS A 138 -28.54 -39.56 16.57
C HIS A 138 -30.05 -39.87 16.44
N ASP A 139 -30.91 -38.87 16.25
CA ASP A 139 -32.37 -39.06 16.14
C ASP A 139 -33.02 -38.33 14.94
N SER A 140 -32.30 -38.22 13.82
CA SER A 140 -32.92 -37.83 12.54
C SER A 140 -32.67 -38.88 11.47
N ASN A 141 -33.74 -39.31 10.79
CA ASN A 141 -33.64 -40.16 9.60
C ASN A 141 -32.88 -39.40 8.50
N PRO A 142 -32.23 -40.09 7.54
CA PRO A 142 -31.36 -39.50 6.51
C PRO A 142 -32.03 -38.49 5.56
N PHE A 143 -33.33 -38.22 5.72
CA PHE A 143 -34.10 -37.25 4.95
C PHE A 143 -34.55 -36.01 5.76
N GLY A 144 -34.10 -35.85 7.01
CA GLY A 144 -34.26 -34.59 7.76
C GLY A 144 -35.68 -34.24 8.21
N PHE A 145 -36.62 -35.19 8.25
CA PHE A 145 -37.96 -34.95 8.79
C PHE A 145 -38.06 -35.39 10.27
N PRO A 146 -38.74 -34.62 11.14
CA PRO A 146 -39.05 -35.05 12.51
C PRO A 146 -40.10 -36.17 12.50
N ARG A 147 -40.01 -37.09 13.47
CA ARG A 147 -41.05 -38.09 13.74
C ARG A 147 -42.23 -37.48 14.48
#